data_AF-G7W5P0-F1
#
_entry.id   AF-G7W5P0-F1
#
_cell.length_a   1.000
_cell.length_b   1.000
_cell.length_c   1.000
_cell.angle_alpha   90.00
_cell.angle_beta   90.00
_cell.angle_gamma   90.00
#
_symmetry.space_group_name_H-M   'P 1'
#
loop_
_entity.id
_entity.type
_entity.pdbx_description
1 polymer ?
#
loop_
_entity_poly.entity_id
_entity_poly.type
_entity_poly.pdbx_seq_one_letter_code
_entity_poly.pdbx_strand_id
1 'polypeptide(L)'
;MKPKRILRALITVVLLAALVAVLYFSRNSDPTNPHASIPEETWIHGPKGHGYAVMNNQQPWKQCYPCHEKQGLGGEEYCQSCHDQSGVNVAIPQKPSQ
;
A
#
# COMPACT_ATOMS: atom_id res chain seq x y z
N MET A 1 -30.90 -1.26 37.01
CA MET A 1 -30.33 -0.46 35.89
C MET A 1 -28.93 -0.85 35.44
N LYS A 2 -28.13 -1.59 36.23
CA LYS A 2 -26.73 -1.95 35.91
C LYS A 2 -26.50 -3.06 34.84
N PRO A 3 -27.26 -4.16 34.77
CA PRO A 3 -26.92 -5.28 33.88
C PRO A 3 -27.10 -4.94 32.39
N LYS A 4 -28.12 -4.14 32.05
CA LYS A 4 -28.35 -3.65 30.69
C LYS A 4 -27.24 -2.72 30.18
N ARG A 5 -26.55 -2.02 31.08
CA ARG A 5 -25.42 -1.12 30.74
C ARG A 5 -24.15 -1.92 30.45
N ILE A 6 -23.89 -2.97 31.24
CA ILE A 6 -22.77 -3.90 31.06
C ILE A 6 -22.92 -4.67 29.73
N LEU A 7 -24.12 -5.19 29.45
CA LEU A 7 -24.40 -5.90 28.21
C LEU A 7 -24.18 -5.00 26.97
N ARG A 8 -24.64 -3.75 27.03
CA ARG A 8 -24.41 -2.77 25.94
C ARG A 8 -22.92 -2.49 25.76
N ALA A 9 -22.16 -2.30 26.84
CA ALA A 9 -20.72 -2.07 26.76
C ALA A 9 -19.98 -3.26 26.12
N LEU A 10 -20.34 -4.49 26.49
CA LEU A 10 -19.80 -5.71 25.88
C LEU A 10 -20.08 -5.77 24.38
N ILE A 11 -21.33 -5.51 23.97
CA ILE A 11 -21.71 -5.48 22.56
C ILE A 11 -20.88 -4.43 21.80
N THR A 12 -20.71 -3.23 22.36
CA THR A 12 -19.92 -2.17 21.72
C THR A 12 -18.45 -2.59 21.55
N VAL A 13 -17.85 -3.20 22.57
CA VAL A 13 -16.45 -3.68 22.50
C VAL A 13 -16.30 -4.77 21.43
N VAL A 14 -17.23 -5.73 21.38
CA VAL A 14 -17.21 -6.80 20.37
C VAL A 14 -17.37 -6.23 18.96
N LEU A 15 -18.30 -5.30 18.76
CA LEU A 15 -18.50 -4.64 17.46
C LEU A 15 -17.26 -3.85 17.03
N LEU A 16 -16.60 -3.17 17.97
CA LEU A 16 -15.38 -2.42 17.70
C LEU A 16 -14.23 -3.37 17.31
N ALA A 17 -14.05 -4.47 18.04
CA ALA A 17 -13.05 -5.48 17.72
C ALA A 17 -13.31 -6.14 16.36
N ALA A 18 -14.58 -6.44 16.04
CA ALA A 18 -14.97 -6.97 14.74
C ALA A 18 -14.67 -5.98 13.60
N LEU A 19 -14.95 -4.68 13.80
CA LEU A 19 -14.62 -3.65 12.82
C LEU A 19 -13.11 -3.58 12.56
N VAL A 20 -12.29 -3.57 13.63
CA VAL A 20 -10.83 -3.57 13.50
C VAL A 20 -10.34 -4.80 12.73
N ALA A 21 -10.89 -5.98 13.02
CA ALA A 21 -10.57 -7.21 12.31
C ALA A 21 -10.94 -7.12 10.82
N VAL A 22 -12.15 -6.63 10.50
CA VAL A 22 -12.59 -6.45 9.10
C VAL A 22 -11.67 -5.48 8.35
N LEU A 23 -11.29 -4.35 8.96
CA LEU A 23 -10.38 -3.39 8.33
C LEU A 23 -8.98 -3.98 8.12
N TYR A 24 -8.47 -4.75 9.10
CA TYR A 24 -7.19 -5.45 9.00
C TYR A 24 -7.19 -6.47 7.86
N PHE A 25 -8.19 -7.37 7.81
CA PHE A 25 -8.30 -8.35 6.74
C PHE A 25 -8.61 -7.71 5.39
N SER A 26 -9.42 -6.66 5.34
CA SER A 26 -9.74 -5.95 4.09
C SER A 26 -8.52 -5.29 3.46
N ARG A 27 -7.57 -4.78 4.26
CA ARG A 27 -6.29 -4.27 3.73
C ARG A 27 -5.45 -5.38 3.08
N ASN A 28 -5.45 -6.57 3.66
CA ASN A 28 -4.67 -7.70 3.16
C ASN A 28 -5.40 -8.54 2.08
N SER A 29 -6.69 -8.32 1.86
CA SER A 29 -7.49 -9.13 0.93
C SER A 29 -7.78 -8.41 -0.38
N ASP A 30 -7.01 -7.40 -0.76
CA ASP A 30 -7.18 -6.75 -2.07
C ASP A 30 -6.87 -7.77 -3.19
N PRO A 31 -7.89 -8.30 -3.89
CA PRO A 31 -7.68 -9.31 -4.92
C PRO A 31 -7.03 -8.71 -6.18
N THR A 32 -6.94 -7.38 -6.25
CA THR A 32 -6.28 -6.64 -7.33
C THR A 32 -4.83 -6.30 -7.00
N ASN A 33 -4.38 -6.58 -5.77
CA ASN A 33 -2.98 -6.52 -5.38
C ASN A 33 -2.35 -7.92 -5.56
N PRO A 34 -1.65 -8.18 -6.68
CA PRO A 34 -1.02 -9.49 -6.92
C PRO A 34 0.10 -9.84 -5.91
N HIS A 35 0.42 -8.91 -5.00
CA HIS A 35 1.48 -9.05 -3.99
C HIS A 35 0.92 -9.21 -2.57
N ALA A 36 -0.40 -9.24 -2.38
CA ALA A 36 -1.04 -9.30 -1.05
C ALA A 36 -0.65 -10.54 -0.21
N SER A 37 -0.21 -11.62 -0.86
CA SER A 37 0.25 -12.86 -0.20
C SER A 37 1.75 -12.88 0.13
N ILE A 38 2.52 -11.87 -0.29
CA ILE A 38 3.95 -11.77 -0.03
C ILE A 38 4.15 -10.99 1.28
N PRO A 39 4.93 -11.51 2.25
CA PRO A 39 5.24 -10.76 3.47
C PRO A 39 5.86 -9.40 3.14
N GLU A 40 5.46 -8.36 3.86
CA GLU A 40 5.93 -6.98 3.62
C GLU A 40 7.46 -6.88 3.62
N GLU A 41 8.13 -7.52 4.58
CA GLU A 41 9.60 -7.55 4.66
C GLU A 41 10.24 -8.16 3.39
N THR A 42 9.70 -9.29 2.92
CA THR A 42 10.14 -9.93 1.68
C THR A 42 9.82 -9.08 0.46
N TRP A 43 8.71 -8.34 0.51
CA TRP A 43 8.29 -7.44 -0.56
C TRP A 43 9.15 -6.19 -0.63
N ILE A 44 9.54 -5.58 0.49
CA ILE A 44 10.35 -4.36 0.49
C ILE A 44 11.85 -4.69 0.31
N HIS A 45 12.36 -5.66 1.07
CA HIS A 45 13.80 -5.92 1.20
C HIS A 45 14.27 -7.21 0.51
N GLY A 46 13.35 -8.03 0.00
CA GLY A 46 13.69 -9.28 -0.66
C GLY A 46 14.38 -9.09 -2.02
N PRO A 47 15.16 -10.09 -2.47
CA PRO A 47 15.97 -10.00 -3.70
C PRO A 47 15.16 -9.88 -5.00
N LYS A 48 13.83 -10.05 -4.93
CA LYS A 48 12.89 -9.88 -6.05
C LYS A 48 11.64 -9.08 -5.65
N GLY A 49 11.75 -8.32 -4.56
CA GLY A 49 10.67 -7.50 -4.03
C GLY A 49 10.48 -6.18 -4.78
N HIS A 50 9.52 -5.37 -4.32
CA HIS A 50 9.31 -3.99 -4.73
C HIS A 50 10.59 -3.17 -4.70
N GLY A 51 11.35 -3.21 -3.59
CA GLY A 51 12.56 -2.41 -3.46
C GLY A 51 13.59 -2.76 -4.53
N TYR A 52 13.76 -4.06 -4.81
CA TYR A 52 14.59 -4.51 -5.92
C TYR A 52 14.06 -4.00 -7.28
N ALA A 53 12.76 -4.13 -7.54
CA ALA A 53 12.16 -3.67 -8.80
C ALA A 53 12.33 -2.16 -8.98
N VAL A 54 12.08 -1.35 -7.94
CA VAL A 54 12.25 0.11 -7.96
C VAL A 54 13.69 0.49 -8.27
N MET A 55 14.68 -0.16 -7.64
CA MET A 55 16.09 0.16 -7.88
C MET A 55 16.59 -0.24 -9.28
N ASN A 56 15.97 -1.24 -9.91
CA ASN A 56 16.45 -1.80 -11.19
C ASN A 56 15.58 -1.41 -12.39
N ASN A 57 14.44 -0.76 -12.17
CA ASN A 57 13.53 -0.40 -13.25
C ASN A 57 13.97 0.88 -13.95
N GLN A 58 14.27 0.76 -15.24
CA GLN A 58 14.67 1.87 -16.10
C GLN A 58 13.48 2.52 -16.83
N GLN A 59 12.27 1.92 -16.75
CA GLN A 59 11.07 2.38 -17.46
C GLN A 59 9.82 2.36 -16.56
N PRO A 60 9.77 3.18 -15.49
CA PRO A 60 8.65 3.24 -14.55
C PRO A 60 7.31 3.56 -15.23
N TRP A 61 7.30 4.34 -16.31
CA TRP A 61 6.10 4.65 -17.08
C TRP A 61 5.47 3.46 -17.80
N LYS A 62 6.22 2.38 -18.07
CA LYS A 62 5.67 1.14 -18.65
C LYS A 62 5.32 0.11 -17.60
N GLN A 63 6.12 0.02 -16.53
CA GLN A 63 6.05 -1.11 -15.60
C GLN A 63 5.36 -0.78 -14.28
N CYS A 64 5.40 0.49 -13.82
CA CYS A 64 4.90 0.87 -12.50
C CYS A 64 3.63 1.73 -12.58
N TYR A 65 3.64 2.81 -13.37
CA TYR A 65 2.55 3.79 -13.39
C TYR A 65 1.18 3.19 -13.71
N PRO A 66 1.00 2.28 -14.69
CA PRO A 66 -0.31 1.73 -15.00
C PRO A 66 -1.00 1.07 -13.80
N CYS A 67 -0.23 0.41 -12.93
CA CYS A 67 -0.76 -0.23 -11.74
C CYS A 67 -1.05 0.80 -10.63
N HIS A 68 -0.07 1.67 -10.35
CA HIS A 68 -0.20 2.64 -9.26
C HIS A 68 -1.27 3.71 -9.53
N GLU A 69 -1.42 4.17 -10.79
CA GLU A 69 -2.49 5.08 -11.20
C GLU A 69 -3.87 4.42 -11.01
N LYS A 70 -4.01 3.16 -11.42
CA LYS A 70 -5.27 2.40 -11.25
C LYS A 70 -5.64 2.22 -9.79
N GLN A 71 -4.66 2.08 -8.90
CA GLN A 71 -4.86 1.95 -7.46
C GLN A 71 -5.05 3.32 -6.76
N GLY A 72 -5.00 4.43 -7.50
CA GLY A 72 -5.09 5.77 -6.92
C GLY A 72 -3.88 6.15 -6.06
N LEU A 73 -2.77 5.42 -6.18
CA LEU A 73 -1.50 5.69 -5.51
C LEU A 73 -0.68 6.76 -6.26
N GLY A 74 -1.12 7.16 -7.45
CA GLY A 74 -0.45 8.11 -8.33
C GLY A 74 0.58 7.45 -9.25
N GLY A 75 1.05 8.17 -10.26
CA GLY A 75 2.05 7.68 -11.22
C GLY A 75 3.40 8.35 -10.96
N GLU A 76 3.85 9.10 -11.97
CA GLU A 76 5.07 9.91 -11.91
C GLU A 76 5.10 10.88 -10.72
N GLU A 77 4.00 11.59 -10.49
CA GLU A 77 3.88 12.58 -9.42
C GLU A 77 4.10 11.97 -8.03
N TYR A 78 3.64 10.73 -7.81
CA TYR A 78 3.82 10.06 -6.53
C TYR A 78 5.28 9.70 -6.29
N CYS A 79 5.94 9.16 -7.31
CA CYS A 79 7.38 8.89 -7.24
C CYS A 79 8.14 10.19 -6.92
N GLN A 80 7.87 11.28 -7.66
CA GLN A 80 8.52 12.56 -7.42
C GLN A 80 8.29 13.07 -6.00
N SER A 81 7.06 12.98 -5.48
CA SER A 81 6.74 13.44 -4.13
C SER A 81 7.55 12.72 -3.04
N CYS A 82 7.80 11.41 -3.20
CA CYS A 82 8.62 10.63 -2.27
C CYS A 82 10.10 10.99 -2.35
N HIS A 83 10.62 11.26 -3.56
CA HIS A 83 11.99 11.71 -3.78
C HIS A 83 12.24 13.09 -3.17
N ASP A 84 11.30 14.01 -3.38
CA ASP A 84 11.35 15.37 -2.81
C ASP A 84 11.34 15.32 -1.27
N GLN A 85 10.45 14.52 -0.68
CA GLN A 85 10.36 14.35 0.79
C GLN A 85 11.61 13.71 1.40
N SER A 86 12.20 12.73 0.70
CA SER A 86 13.40 12.03 1.17
C SER A 86 14.68 12.84 0.96
N GLY A 87 14.61 13.97 0.25
CA GLY A 87 15.77 14.78 -0.12
C GLY A 87 16.74 14.05 -1.05
N VAL A 88 16.30 12.97 -1.71
CA VAL A 88 17.15 12.16 -2.57
C VAL A 88 17.02 12.66 -4.00
N ASN A 89 18.09 13.30 -4.48
CA ASN A 89 18.15 13.85 -5.83
C ASN A 89 18.46 12.76 -6.85
N VAL A 90 17.45 11.96 -7.20
CA VAL A 90 17.55 10.90 -8.22
C VAL A 90 16.80 11.35 -9.46
N ALA A 91 17.44 11.29 -10.62
CA ALA A 91 16.77 11.51 -11.88
C ALA A 91 15.80 10.35 -12.14
N ILE A 92 14.49 10.59 -11.96
CA ILE A 92 13.46 9.62 -12.30
C ILE A 92 13.42 9.48 -13.82
N PRO A 93 13.58 8.27 -14.39
CA PRO A 93 13.51 8.07 -15.83
C PRO A 93 12.18 8.58 -16.39
N GLN A 94 12.28 9.56 -17.28
CA GLN A 94 11.14 10.27 -17.84
C GLN A 94 10.48 9.47 -18.96
N LYS A 95 9.15 9.52 -19.03
CA LYS A 95 8.42 9.00 -20.19
C LYS A 95 8.85 9.79 -21.43
N PRO A 96 9.30 9.13 -22.53
CA PRO A 96 9.62 9.82 -23.76
C PRO A 96 8.42 10.65 -24.21
N SER A 97 8.66 11.94 -24.49
CA SER A 97 7.69 12.80 -25.15
C SER A 97 7.35 12.19 -26.51
N GLN A 98 6.07 11.92 -26.74
CA GLN A 98 5.57 11.41 -28.03
C GLN A 98 5.72 12.47 -29.12
#